data_AF-A0A7U9WUR6-F1
#
_entry.id   AF-A0A7U9WUR6-F1
#
_cell.length_a   1.000
_cell.length_b   1.000
_cell.length_c   1.000
_cell.angle_alpha   90.00
_cell.angle_beta   90.00
_cell.angle_gamma   90.00
#
_symmetry.space_group_name_H-M   'P 1'
#
loop_
_entity.id
_entity.type
_entity.pdbx_description
1 polymer ?
#
loop_
_entity_poly.entity_id
_entity_poly.type
_entity_poly.pdbx_seq_one_letter_code
_entity_poly.pdbx_strand_id
1 'polypeptide(L)'
;MFQFDSNLIQVELGNKAMQVFATKDTRGILDKLVGQAPPGWADDLIRATNQLKDKLEQEGIILPRVLFVPSPELPPKMFRITLGVAADDFDVYKDNYLAALEGKVRAYQIPNLTKESVGRLLNESLGYMLQKKFQEAMEVSMRVYYLGSQVEYSTARVASLLNMAGICLLNSKYEEAYTAARQAQLLVEKDGFYDPYLKFCVHKTIANVAALNKSYKDSAELFYQAYLDIEPSGDEQYIIDALYNEASVLMVMNSYKECTNVLDKIVSYIKNSDEYDKEILLKLYEMRAFIGDFTAEELGARLDDLKRNYDELSRSFLLKAQDTALTIVSKCGPCLITAFAGAVMGGDKYFTVSQNNVNGSNIIGVGVKVS
;
A
#
# COMPACT_ATOMS: atom_id res chain seq x y z
N MET A 1 8.50 14.29 -4.48
CA MET A 1 7.62 14.24 -3.29
C MET A 1 6.18 14.13 -3.79
N PHE A 2 5.37 13.20 -3.29
CA PHE A 2 4.05 12.91 -3.87
C PHE A 2 2.92 13.66 -3.14
N GLN A 3 2.07 14.40 -3.87
CA GLN A 3 0.80 14.96 -3.37
C GLN A 3 -0.36 14.31 -4.14
N PHE A 4 -1.24 13.61 -3.44
CA PHE A 4 -2.37 12.89 -4.02
C PHE A 4 -3.64 13.20 -3.23
N ASP A 5 -4.55 14.01 -3.79
CA ASP A 5 -6.01 13.75 -3.76
C ASP A 5 -6.85 14.79 -4.56
N SER A 6 -6.38 15.27 -5.71
CA SER A 6 -7.29 16.05 -6.59
C SER A 6 -7.23 15.69 -8.08
N ASN A 7 -6.08 15.24 -8.59
CA ASN A 7 -5.94 14.91 -10.00
C ASN A 7 -5.18 13.60 -10.19
N LEU A 8 -5.80 12.68 -10.92
CA LEU A 8 -5.23 11.36 -11.24
C LEU A 8 -4.01 11.46 -12.17
N ILE A 9 -3.89 12.58 -12.89
CA ILE A 9 -2.71 12.90 -13.69
C ILE A 9 -2.18 14.28 -13.26
N GLN A 10 -0.90 14.34 -12.93
CA GLN A 10 -0.19 15.56 -12.59
C GLN A 10 1.03 15.73 -13.49
N VAL A 11 1.23 16.95 -13.96
CA VAL A 11 2.38 17.36 -14.75
C VAL A 11 3.12 18.43 -13.97
N GLU A 12 4.27 18.05 -13.44
CA GLU A 12 5.17 18.94 -12.72
C GLU A 12 6.15 19.58 -13.69
N LEU A 13 6.38 20.89 -13.55
CA LEU A 13 7.17 21.67 -14.51
C LEU A 13 8.32 22.40 -13.82
N GLY A 14 9.56 22.12 -14.23
CA GLY A 14 10.73 22.89 -13.81
C GLY A 14 10.70 24.33 -14.33
N ASN A 15 11.44 25.24 -13.70
CA ASN A 15 11.35 26.68 -13.98
C ASN A 15 11.55 27.09 -15.45
N LYS A 16 12.44 26.42 -16.20
CA LYS A 16 12.61 26.69 -17.65
C LYS A 16 11.55 25.95 -18.48
N ALA A 17 11.10 24.76 -18.09
CA ALA A 17 9.98 24.09 -18.75
C ALA A 17 8.70 24.94 -18.66
N MET A 18 8.42 25.50 -17.47
CA MET A 18 7.37 26.51 -17.28
C MET A 18 7.51 27.67 -18.27
N GLN A 19 8.72 28.23 -18.43
CA GLN A 19 8.95 29.30 -19.40
C GLN A 19 8.76 28.86 -20.84
N VAL A 20 9.17 27.65 -21.23
CA VAL A 20 8.96 27.13 -22.59
C VAL A 20 7.47 27.00 -22.89
N PHE A 21 6.68 26.53 -21.92
CA PHE A 21 5.22 26.46 -22.05
C PHE A 21 4.53 27.82 -21.90
N ALA A 22 5.20 28.82 -21.32
CA ALA A 22 4.62 30.13 -21.03
C ALA A 22 5.10 31.28 -21.93
N THR A 23 6.20 31.20 -22.68
CA THR A 23 6.78 32.39 -23.35
C THR A 23 6.22 32.66 -24.76
N LYS A 24 6.14 33.96 -25.11
CA LYS A 24 5.51 34.52 -26.34
C LYS A 24 6.24 34.18 -27.62
N ASP A 25 7.46 33.66 -27.51
CA ASP A 25 8.35 33.49 -28.65
C ASP A 25 8.49 32.00 -29.02
N THR A 26 7.35 31.38 -29.29
CA THR A 26 7.22 30.00 -29.77
C THR A 26 6.88 29.93 -31.25
N ARG A 27 7.27 30.96 -32.03
CA ARG A 27 7.20 30.97 -33.50
C ARG A 27 7.88 29.77 -34.19
N GLY A 28 8.61 28.93 -33.46
CA GLY A 28 9.23 27.70 -33.98
C GLY A 28 8.74 26.37 -33.41
N ILE A 29 8.06 26.34 -32.26
CA ILE A 29 7.72 25.08 -31.56
C ILE A 29 6.20 24.85 -31.57
N LEU A 30 5.37 25.87 -31.31
CA LEU A 30 3.91 25.73 -31.35
C LEU A 30 3.35 25.69 -32.77
N ASP A 31 3.96 26.39 -33.73
CA ASP A 31 3.64 26.25 -35.16
C ASP A 31 3.94 24.84 -35.70
N LYS A 32 4.92 24.15 -35.12
CA LYS A 32 5.19 22.73 -35.42
C LYS A 32 4.23 21.76 -34.70
N LEU A 33 3.56 22.21 -33.63
CA LEU A 33 2.69 21.37 -32.80
C LEU A 33 1.21 21.48 -33.16
N VAL A 34 0.72 22.63 -33.65
CA VAL A 34 -0.73 22.91 -33.76
C VAL A 34 -1.16 23.63 -35.05
N GLY A 35 -0.23 24.13 -35.88
CA GLY A 35 -0.52 24.63 -37.23
C GLY A 35 -1.41 25.89 -37.35
N GLN A 36 -1.76 26.56 -36.26
CA GLN A 36 -2.47 27.86 -36.27
C GLN A 36 -2.05 28.74 -35.08
N ALA A 37 -2.06 30.06 -35.30
CA ALA A 37 -1.65 31.07 -34.31
C ALA A 37 -2.66 31.21 -33.15
N PRO A 38 -2.22 31.24 -31.87
CA PRO A 38 -3.14 31.19 -30.73
C PRO A 38 -3.38 32.54 -30.02
N PRO A 39 -4.56 32.75 -29.39
CA PRO A 39 -4.72 33.61 -28.21
C PRO A 39 -4.25 32.86 -26.94
N GLY A 40 -3.52 33.55 -26.04
CA GLY A 40 -2.62 32.96 -25.01
C GLY A 40 -3.27 32.33 -23.78
N TRP A 41 -2.58 31.85 -22.73
CA TRP A 41 -1.14 31.60 -22.46
C TRP A 41 -0.95 30.51 -21.36
N ALA A 42 -1.97 30.19 -20.57
CA ALA A 42 -2.15 28.89 -19.88
C ALA A 42 -3.17 28.01 -20.63
N ASP A 43 -4.05 28.68 -21.39
CA ASP A 43 -5.08 28.06 -22.21
C ASP A 43 -4.52 27.22 -23.33
N ASP A 44 -3.28 27.43 -23.81
CA ASP A 44 -2.72 26.65 -24.92
C ASP A 44 -2.37 25.22 -24.53
N LEU A 45 -1.68 25.03 -23.40
CA LEU A 45 -1.33 23.71 -22.87
C LEU A 45 -2.58 22.97 -22.42
N ILE A 46 -3.50 23.68 -21.77
CA ILE A 46 -4.81 23.16 -21.36
C ILE A 46 -5.65 22.80 -22.58
N ARG A 47 -5.74 23.68 -23.60
CA ARG A 47 -6.47 23.46 -24.86
C ARG A 47 -5.88 22.29 -25.64
N ALA A 48 -4.56 22.21 -25.77
CA ALA A 48 -3.91 21.09 -26.46
C ALA A 48 -4.13 19.77 -25.71
N THR A 49 -4.11 19.79 -24.37
CA THR A 49 -4.44 18.62 -23.55
C THR A 49 -5.92 18.25 -23.67
N ASN A 50 -6.82 19.23 -23.77
CA ASN A 50 -8.25 19.00 -24.01
C ASN A 50 -8.50 18.44 -25.42
N GLN A 51 -7.80 18.93 -26.45
CA GLN A 51 -7.86 18.35 -27.79
C GLN A 51 -7.36 16.91 -27.81
N LEU A 52 -6.28 16.61 -27.08
CA LEU A 52 -5.81 15.24 -26.90
C LEU A 52 -6.86 14.39 -26.16
N LYS A 53 -7.51 14.93 -25.13
CA LYS A 53 -8.60 14.26 -24.43
C LYS A 53 -9.75 13.93 -25.39
N ASP A 54 -10.22 14.88 -26.18
CA ASP A 54 -11.31 14.68 -27.14
C ASP A 54 -10.95 13.61 -28.19
N LYS A 55 -9.70 13.63 -28.68
CA LYS A 55 -9.16 12.60 -29.58
C LYS A 55 -9.18 11.22 -28.92
N LEU A 56 -8.65 11.10 -27.70
CA LEU A 56 -8.60 9.83 -26.97
C LEU A 56 -9.99 9.30 -26.63
N GLU A 57 -10.93 10.18 -26.32
CA GLU A 57 -12.32 9.83 -26.02
C GLU A 57 -13.02 9.21 -27.23
N GLN A 58 -12.77 9.72 -28.44
CA GLN A 58 -13.25 9.11 -29.69
C GLN A 58 -12.72 7.69 -29.92
N GLU A 59 -11.57 7.37 -29.33
CA GLU A 59 -10.93 6.05 -29.37
C GLU A 59 -11.31 5.16 -28.16
N GLY A 60 -12.20 5.63 -27.28
CA GLY A 60 -12.62 4.92 -26.07
C GLY A 60 -11.59 4.92 -24.94
N ILE A 61 -10.63 5.85 -24.98
CA ILE A 61 -9.59 6.02 -23.97
C ILE A 61 -9.94 7.21 -23.07
N ILE A 62 -10.02 6.94 -21.77
CA ILE A 62 -10.31 7.98 -20.79
C ILE A 62 -9.01 8.70 -20.43
N LEU A 63 -8.93 9.99 -20.80
CA LEU A 63 -7.95 10.93 -20.26
C LEU A 63 -8.60 11.78 -19.15
N PRO A 64 -8.33 11.50 -17.87
CA PRO A 64 -8.79 12.32 -16.75
C PRO A 64 -8.27 13.76 -16.83
N ARG A 65 -8.78 14.61 -15.94
CA ARG A 65 -8.24 15.96 -15.76
C ARG A 65 -6.74 15.89 -15.44
N VAL A 66 -5.95 16.66 -16.19
CA VAL A 66 -4.52 16.84 -15.99
C VAL A 66 -4.28 18.12 -15.19
N LEU A 67 -3.58 18.01 -14.08
CA LEU A 67 -3.14 19.15 -13.28
C LEU A 67 -1.73 19.57 -13.68
N PHE A 68 -1.50 20.86 -13.85
CA PHE A 68 -0.16 21.41 -14.07
C PHE A 68 0.30 22.11 -12.80
N VAL A 69 1.49 21.76 -12.32
CA VAL A 69 2.05 22.28 -11.07
C VAL A 69 3.49 22.74 -11.32
N PRO A 70 3.87 23.97 -10.92
CA PRO A 70 5.28 24.35 -10.92
C PRO A 70 6.03 23.52 -9.86
N SER A 71 7.17 22.94 -10.24
CA SER A 71 7.98 22.11 -9.35
C SER A 71 9.41 22.66 -9.29
N PRO A 72 9.75 23.44 -8.24
CA PRO A 72 11.09 24.00 -8.10
C PRO A 72 12.16 22.93 -7.82
N GLU A 73 11.74 21.73 -7.40
CA GLU A 73 12.61 20.57 -7.16
C GLU A 73 13.05 19.89 -8.47
N LEU A 74 12.29 20.05 -9.56
CA LEU A 74 12.67 19.49 -10.85
C LEU A 74 13.83 20.27 -11.47
N PRO A 75 14.78 19.57 -12.15
CA PRO A 75 15.80 20.26 -12.94
C PRO A 75 15.14 21.24 -13.92
N PRO A 76 15.71 22.43 -14.16
CA PRO A 76 14.96 23.53 -14.77
C PRO A 76 14.32 23.20 -16.12
N LYS A 77 14.93 22.34 -16.93
CA LYS A 77 14.46 21.98 -18.29
C LYS A 77 13.50 20.79 -18.31
N MET A 78 13.23 20.18 -17.17
CA MET A 78 12.47 18.94 -17.10
C MET A 78 11.00 19.22 -16.84
N PHE A 79 10.15 18.35 -17.37
CA PHE A 79 8.79 18.15 -16.90
C PHE A 79 8.61 16.70 -16.48
N ARG A 80 7.81 16.46 -15.45
CA ARG A 80 7.46 15.12 -14.97
C ARG A 80 5.99 14.87 -15.22
N ILE A 81 5.66 13.72 -15.81
CA ILE A 81 4.28 13.27 -15.94
C ILE A 81 4.05 12.15 -14.93
N THR A 82 3.10 12.36 -14.04
CA THR A 82 2.67 11.42 -13.01
C THR A 82 1.27 10.89 -13.34
N LEU A 83 1.12 9.58 -13.51
CA LEU A 83 -0.15 8.85 -13.67
C LEU A 83 -0.44 8.05 -12.40
N GLY A 84 -1.40 8.50 -11.60
CA GLY A 84 -1.63 7.96 -10.27
C GLY A 84 -0.33 8.06 -9.48
N VAL A 85 0.33 6.94 -9.21
CA VAL A 85 1.57 6.85 -8.43
C VAL A 85 2.84 6.63 -9.26
N ALA A 86 2.72 6.46 -10.58
CA ALA A 86 3.86 6.28 -11.49
C ALA A 86 4.29 7.61 -12.09
N ALA A 87 5.58 7.93 -12.07
CA ALA A 87 6.11 9.19 -12.58
C ALA A 87 7.32 9.00 -13.48
N ASP A 88 7.39 9.78 -14.55
CA ASP A 88 8.51 9.79 -15.48
C ASP A 88 8.91 11.22 -15.85
N ASP A 89 10.21 11.44 -15.98
CA ASP A 89 10.82 12.74 -16.26
C ASP A 89 11.22 12.85 -17.74
N PHE A 90 10.98 14.03 -18.32
CA PHE A 90 11.19 14.33 -19.73
C PHE A 90 11.87 15.71 -19.89
N ASP A 91 12.65 15.90 -20.94
CA ASP A 91 13.30 17.18 -21.25
C ASP A 91 12.43 17.98 -22.23
N VAL A 92 12.01 19.18 -21.83
CA VAL A 92 11.09 20.04 -22.61
C VAL A 92 11.60 20.41 -24.00
N TYR A 93 12.91 20.33 -24.25
CA TYR A 93 13.51 20.65 -25.55
C TYR A 93 13.71 19.42 -26.44
N LYS A 94 13.60 18.22 -25.89
CA LYS A 94 13.81 16.95 -26.62
C LYS A 94 12.52 16.19 -26.81
N ASP A 95 11.66 16.24 -25.81
CA ASP A 95 10.46 15.42 -25.71
C ASP A 95 9.22 16.26 -25.99
N ASN A 96 8.30 15.68 -26.76
CA ASN A 96 6.99 16.28 -27.00
C ASN A 96 6.05 15.89 -25.85
N TYR A 97 5.62 16.88 -25.06
CA TYR A 97 4.70 16.69 -23.93
C TYR A 97 3.43 15.91 -24.30
N LEU A 98 2.73 16.28 -25.40
CA LEU A 98 1.47 15.62 -25.77
C LEU A 98 1.72 14.17 -26.18
N ALA A 99 2.79 13.92 -26.94
CA ALA A 99 3.15 12.56 -27.34
C ALA A 99 3.57 11.71 -26.14
N ALA A 100 4.30 12.29 -25.18
CA ALA A 100 4.66 11.63 -23.94
C ALA A 100 3.41 11.28 -23.13
N LEU A 101 2.52 12.25 -22.88
CA LEU A 101 1.26 12.02 -22.16
C LEU A 101 0.38 10.97 -22.85
N GLU A 102 0.18 11.10 -24.16
CA GLU A 102 -0.58 10.14 -24.97
C GLU A 102 0.02 8.74 -24.86
N GLY A 103 1.35 8.61 -25.00
CA GLY A 103 2.06 7.35 -24.87
C GLY A 103 1.85 6.69 -23.50
N LYS A 104 1.94 7.47 -22.41
CA LYS A 104 1.75 6.94 -21.05
C LYS A 104 0.31 6.47 -20.81
N VAL A 105 -0.68 7.25 -21.23
CA VAL A 105 -2.10 6.91 -21.03
C VAL A 105 -2.46 5.68 -21.85
N ARG A 106 -1.99 5.59 -23.11
CA ARG A 106 -2.19 4.41 -23.97
C ARG A 106 -1.51 3.16 -23.42
N ALA A 107 -0.33 3.29 -22.83
CA ALA A 107 0.36 2.15 -22.21
C ALA A 107 -0.45 1.54 -21.04
N TYR A 108 -1.24 2.36 -20.35
CA TYR A 108 -2.05 1.90 -19.22
C TYR A 108 -3.41 1.38 -19.66
N GLN A 109 -3.92 1.80 -20.82
CA GLN A 109 -5.24 1.42 -21.32
C GLN A 109 -5.43 -0.09 -21.36
N ILE A 110 -6.62 -0.54 -20.96
CA ILE A 110 -7.11 -1.89 -21.21
C ILE A 110 -8.45 -1.83 -21.96
N PRO A 111 -8.69 -2.71 -22.96
CA PRO A 111 -9.98 -2.81 -23.61
C PRO A 111 -11.07 -3.17 -22.59
N ASN A 112 -12.25 -2.55 -22.71
CA ASN A 112 -13.40 -2.80 -21.84
C ASN A 112 -13.04 -2.71 -20.34
N LEU A 113 -12.50 -1.55 -19.94
CA LEU A 113 -12.11 -1.29 -18.54
C LEU A 113 -13.32 -1.47 -17.59
N THR A 114 -13.23 -2.48 -16.74
CA THR A 114 -14.20 -2.80 -15.67
C THR A 114 -13.49 -3.11 -14.36
N LYS A 115 -14.23 -3.13 -13.25
CA LYS A 115 -13.70 -3.60 -11.95
C LYS A 115 -13.09 -5.00 -12.04
N GLU A 116 -13.71 -5.91 -12.79
CA GLU A 116 -13.19 -7.27 -13.02
C GLU A 116 -11.83 -7.24 -13.75
N SER A 117 -11.71 -6.43 -14.80
CA SER A 117 -10.45 -6.30 -15.55
C SER A 117 -9.32 -5.72 -14.69
N VAL A 118 -9.63 -4.78 -13.77
CA VAL A 118 -8.69 -4.26 -12.77
C VAL A 118 -8.34 -5.33 -11.73
N GLY A 119 -9.31 -6.12 -11.27
CA GLY A 119 -9.08 -7.25 -10.36
C GLY A 119 -8.15 -8.31 -10.96
N ARG A 120 -8.27 -8.59 -12.27
CA ARG A 120 -7.32 -9.47 -13.00
C ARG A 120 -5.89 -8.92 -12.97
N LEU A 121 -5.71 -7.62 -13.22
CA LEU A 121 -4.39 -6.98 -13.12
C LEU A 121 -3.84 -7.01 -11.69
N LEU A 122 -4.69 -6.81 -10.69
CA LEU A 122 -4.26 -6.94 -9.30
C LEU A 122 -3.73 -8.35 -9.04
N ASN A 123 -4.47 -9.40 -9.43
CA ASN A 123 -4.04 -10.79 -9.30
C ASN A 123 -2.74 -11.09 -10.06
N GLU A 124 -2.55 -10.53 -11.25
CA GLU A 124 -1.29 -10.62 -11.98
C GLU A 124 -0.13 -10.01 -11.17
N SER A 125 -0.34 -8.81 -10.60
CA SER A 125 0.63 -8.20 -9.70
C SER A 125 0.96 -9.09 -8.51
N LEU A 126 -0.03 -9.77 -7.90
CA LEU A 126 0.23 -10.69 -6.79
C LEU A 126 1.01 -11.92 -7.27
N GLY A 127 0.69 -12.42 -8.46
CA GLY A 127 1.41 -13.51 -9.10
C GLY A 127 2.90 -13.19 -9.30
N TYR A 128 3.21 -11.97 -9.72
CA TYR A 128 4.60 -11.50 -9.79
C TYR A 128 5.26 -11.40 -8.41
N MET A 129 4.54 -10.94 -7.39
CA MET A 129 5.04 -10.89 -6.01
C MET A 129 5.42 -12.28 -5.48
N LEU A 130 4.56 -13.28 -5.68
CA LEU A 130 4.81 -14.67 -5.27
C LEU A 130 6.02 -15.28 -6.02
N GLN A 131 6.23 -14.88 -7.26
CA GLN A 131 7.40 -15.26 -8.07
C GLN A 131 8.66 -14.43 -7.77
N LYS A 132 8.60 -13.48 -6.82
CA LYS A 132 9.68 -12.54 -6.49
C LYS A 132 10.10 -11.62 -7.65
N LYS A 133 9.19 -11.40 -8.60
CA LYS A 133 9.32 -10.45 -9.72
C LYS A 133 8.83 -9.07 -9.27
N PHE A 134 9.58 -8.46 -8.37
CA PHE A 134 9.14 -7.26 -7.64
C PHE A 134 9.03 -6.02 -8.51
N GLN A 135 9.83 -5.90 -9.57
CA GLN A 135 9.76 -4.77 -10.49
C GLN A 135 8.47 -4.82 -11.31
N GLU A 136 8.17 -5.98 -11.88
CA GLU A 136 6.94 -6.22 -12.64
C GLU A 136 5.70 -6.07 -11.74
N ALA A 137 5.76 -6.57 -10.51
CA ALA A 137 4.70 -6.35 -9.53
C ALA A 137 4.48 -4.87 -9.20
N MET A 138 5.56 -4.10 -9.04
CA MET A 138 5.47 -2.65 -8.80
C MET A 138 4.78 -1.95 -9.97
N GLU A 139 5.21 -2.22 -11.20
CA GLU A 139 4.64 -1.63 -12.42
C GLU A 139 3.15 -1.95 -12.59
N VAL A 140 2.76 -3.22 -12.40
CA VAL A 140 1.35 -3.61 -12.47
C VAL A 140 0.54 -3.01 -11.33
N SER A 141 1.07 -2.95 -10.10
CA SER A 141 0.38 -2.29 -8.97
C SER A 141 0.14 -0.80 -9.22
N MET A 142 1.09 -0.08 -9.80
CA MET A 142 0.90 1.32 -10.20
C MET A 142 -0.22 1.46 -11.25
N ARG A 143 -0.28 0.54 -12.21
CA ARG A 143 -1.34 0.49 -13.22
C ARG A 143 -2.71 0.18 -12.61
N VAL A 144 -2.79 -0.77 -11.67
CA VAL A 144 -4.01 -1.09 -10.92
C VAL A 144 -4.53 0.12 -10.16
N TYR A 145 -3.65 0.87 -9.49
CA TYR A 145 -4.05 2.08 -8.78
C TYR A 145 -4.68 3.11 -9.73
N TYR A 146 -4.03 3.37 -10.87
CA TYR A 146 -4.51 4.31 -11.87
C TYR A 146 -5.87 3.89 -12.45
N LEU A 147 -5.96 2.67 -12.98
CA LEU A 147 -7.19 2.17 -13.62
C LEU A 147 -8.33 1.97 -12.62
N GLY A 148 -8.02 1.48 -11.42
CA GLY A 148 -8.99 1.35 -10.33
C GLY A 148 -9.60 2.69 -9.91
N SER A 149 -8.87 3.80 -10.11
CA SER A 149 -9.42 5.14 -9.88
C SER A 149 -10.47 5.53 -10.93
N GLN A 150 -10.33 5.07 -12.18
CA GLN A 150 -11.28 5.39 -13.25
C GLN A 150 -12.61 4.61 -13.14
N VAL A 151 -12.59 3.43 -12.51
CA VAL A 151 -13.79 2.59 -12.30
C VAL A 151 -14.26 2.58 -10.84
N GLU A 152 -13.79 3.53 -10.03
CA GLU A 152 -14.15 3.66 -8.61
C GLU A 152 -14.03 2.35 -7.82
N TYR A 153 -12.89 1.68 -7.97
CA TYR A 153 -12.58 0.43 -7.32
C TYR A 153 -11.62 0.63 -6.14
N SER A 154 -12.14 1.13 -5.03
CA SER A 154 -11.38 1.49 -3.82
C SER A 154 -10.58 0.31 -3.25
N THR A 155 -11.17 -0.87 -3.12
CA THR A 155 -10.51 -2.09 -2.62
C THR A 155 -9.23 -2.41 -3.40
N ALA A 156 -9.32 -2.45 -4.73
CA ALA A 156 -8.16 -2.73 -5.58
C ALA A 156 -7.07 -1.65 -5.48
N ARG A 157 -7.46 -0.37 -5.33
CA ARG A 157 -6.51 0.74 -5.15
C ARG A 157 -5.78 0.65 -3.81
N VAL A 158 -6.47 0.32 -2.74
CA VAL A 158 -5.88 0.13 -1.41
C VAL A 158 -4.90 -1.05 -1.45
N ALA A 159 -5.33 -2.18 -2.00
CA ALA A 159 -4.49 -3.36 -2.13
C ALA A 159 -3.23 -3.10 -2.96
N SER A 160 -3.34 -2.38 -4.08
CA SER A 160 -2.18 -2.06 -4.91
C SER A 160 -1.19 -1.13 -4.20
N LEU A 161 -1.68 -0.13 -3.45
CA LEU A 161 -0.82 0.73 -2.62
C LEU A 161 -0.10 -0.06 -1.53
N LEU A 162 -0.77 -1.01 -0.88
CA LEU A 162 -0.14 -1.89 0.12
C LEU A 162 0.93 -2.80 -0.50
N ASN A 163 0.68 -3.34 -1.71
CA ASN A 163 1.69 -4.10 -2.44
C ASN A 163 2.93 -3.26 -2.72
N MET A 164 2.74 -2.03 -3.21
CA MET A 164 3.83 -1.09 -3.45
C MET A 164 4.58 -0.77 -2.16
N ALA A 165 3.87 -0.51 -1.05
CA ALA A 165 4.49 -0.26 0.25
C ALA A 165 5.35 -1.45 0.70
N GLY A 166 4.85 -2.68 0.55
CA GLY A 166 5.61 -3.88 0.89
C GLY A 166 6.84 -4.10 -0.01
N ILE A 167 6.77 -3.78 -1.31
CA ILE A 167 7.94 -3.80 -2.20
C ILE A 167 8.96 -2.73 -1.79
N CYS A 168 8.52 -1.55 -1.38
CA CYS A 168 9.41 -0.50 -0.88
C CYS A 168 10.10 -0.96 0.42
N LEU A 169 9.37 -1.56 1.35
CA LEU A 169 9.93 -2.13 2.59
C LEU A 169 11.00 -3.21 2.31
N LEU A 170 10.75 -4.10 1.35
CA LEU A 170 11.72 -5.11 0.89
C LEU A 170 13.05 -4.51 0.43
N ASN A 171 12.99 -3.30 -0.13
CA ASN A 171 14.15 -2.57 -0.63
C ASN A 171 14.66 -1.51 0.36
N SER A 172 14.24 -1.55 1.63
CA SER A 172 14.60 -0.56 2.67
C SER A 172 14.25 0.89 2.30
N LYS A 173 13.24 1.08 1.45
CA LYS A 173 12.71 2.39 1.03
C LYS A 173 11.55 2.81 1.95
N TYR A 174 11.90 3.19 3.19
CA TYR A 174 10.91 3.40 4.26
C TYR A 174 9.99 4.60 4.01
N GLU A 175 10.51 5.70 3.46
CA GLU A 175 9.72 6.90 3.17
C GLU A 175 8.73 6.68 2.03
N GLU A 176 9.13 5.96 0.98
CA GLU A 176 8.23 5.57 -0.11
C GLU A 176 7.16 4.58 0.38
N ALA A 177 7.54 3.65 1.26
CA ALA A 177 6.58 2.73 1.88
C ALA A 177 5.56 3.48 2.76
N TYR A 178 6.03 4.42 3.58
CA TYR A 178 5.17 5.28 4.39
C TYR A 178 4.19 6.06 3.50
N THR A 179 4.71 6.67 2.44
CA THR A 179 3.90 7.47 1.50
C THR A 179 2.80 6.61 0.87
N ALA A 180 3.13 5.43 0.35
CA ALA A 180 2.15 4.52 -0.24
C ALA A 180 1.09 4.06 0.78
N ALA A 181 1.51 3.70 1.99
CA ALA A 181 0.60 3.26 3.05
C ALA A 181 -0.31 4.40 3.55
N ARG A 182 0.19 5.64 3.67
CA ARG A 182 -0.63 6.81 4.02
C ARG A 182 -1.67 7.13 2.96
N GLN A 183 -1.36 6.91 1.69
CA GLN A 183 -2.36 7.02 0.62
C GLN A 183 -3.44 5.96 0.73
N ALA A 184 -3.07 4.73 1.12
CA ALA A 184 -4.04 3.69 1.38
C ALA A 184 -4.93 4.05 2.58
N GLN A 185 -4.38 4.69 3.62
CA GLN A 185 -5.12 5.22 4.76
C GLN A 185 -6.20 6.22 4.36
N LEU A 186 -5.84 7.21 3.53
CA LEU A 186 -6.81 8.19 3.03
C LEU A 186 -7.97 7.54 2.26
N LEU A 187 -7.77 6.37 1.66
CA LEU A 187 -8.84 5.65 0.98
C LEU A 187 -9.73 4.84 1.92
N VAL A 188 -9.15 4.19 2.93
CA VAL A 188 -9.91 3.36 3.88
C VAL A 188 -10.63 4.18 4.96
N GLU A 189 -10.20 5.43 5.18
CA GLU A 189 -10.86 6.39 6.08
C GLU A 189 -12.02 7.15 5.43
N LYS A 190 -12.21 7.02 4.11
CA LYS A 190 -13.37 7.63 3.43
C LYS A 190 -14.68 6.97 3.87
N ASP A 191 -15.72 7.78 4.01
CA ASP A 191 -17.08 7.30 4.25
C ASP A 191 -17.48 6.29 3.18
N GLY A 192 -18.00 5.14 3.61
CA GLY A 192 -18.41 4.06 2.71
C GLY A 192 -17.38 2.95 2.49
N PHE A 193 -16.17 3.04 3.06
CA PHE A 193 -15.20 1.94 3.07
C PHE A 193 -15.32 1.09 4.34
N TYR A 194 -15.73 -0.18 4.19
CA TYR A 194 -16.10 -1.05 5.31
C TYR A 194 -15.27 -2.33 5.44
N ASP A 195 -14.27 -2.56 4.59
CA ASP A 195 -13.45 -3.77 4.65
C ASP A 195 -12.52 -3.72 5.88
N PRO A 196 -12.79 -4.53 6.93
CA PRO A 196 -12.02 -4.47 8.17
C PRO A 196 -10.60 -5.01 7.98
N TYR A 197 -10.40 -5.95 7.05
CA TYR A 197 -9.09 -6.54 6.83
C TYR A 197 -8.17 -5.58 6.09
N LEU A 198 -8.67 -4.86 5.09
CA LEU A 198 -7.86 -3.84 4.41
C LEU A 198 -7.52 -2.67 5.35
N LYS A 199 -8.47 -2.23 6.18
CA LYS A 199 -8.19 -1.22 7.23
C LYS A 199 -7.08 -1.68 8.18
N PHE A 200 -7.20 -2.90 8.70
CA PHE A 200 -6.17 -3.53 9.51
C PHE A 200 -4.80 -3.56 8.81
N CYS A 201 -4.74 -3.99 7.55
CA CYS A 201 -3.49 -4.07 6.80
C CYS A 201 -2.83 -2.71 6.62
N VAL A 202 -3.63 -1.67 6.36
CA VAL A 202 -3.16 -0.30 6.23
C VAL A 202 -2.55 0.18 7.54
N HIS A 203 -3.28 0.14 8.65
CA HIS A 203 -2.76 0.63 9.93
C HIS A 203 -1.56 -0.20 10.42
N LYS A 204 -1.59 -1.53 10.26
CA LYS A 204 -0.45 -2.41 10.55
C LYS A 204 0.78 -2.02 9.73
N THR A 205 0.63 -1.72 8.44
CA THR A 205 1.76 -1.33 7.58
C THR A 205 2.36 0.00 8.02
N ILE A 206 1.53 1.00 8.34
CA ILE A 206 2.00 2.30 8.83
C ILE A 206 2.68 2.14 10.20
N ALA A 207 2.12 1.32 11.10
CA ALA A 207 2.71 1.00 12.39
C ALA A 207 4.11 0.40 12.22
N ASN A 208 4.26 -0.60 11.35
CA ASN A 208 5.55 -1.21 11.05
C ASN A 208 6.58 -0.19 10.57
N VAL A 209 6.19 0.71 9.66
CA VAL A 209 7.08 1.78 9.17
C VAL A 209 7.45 2.74 10.31
N ALA A 210 6.50 3.12 11.15
CA ALA A 210 6.74 3.97 12.31
C ALA A 210 7.73 3.32 13.30
N ALA A 211 7.59 2.03 13.60
CA ALA A 211 8.52 1.29 14.44
C ALA A 211 9.94 1.24 13.84
N LEU A 212 10.06 1.01 12.52
CA LEU A 212 11.35 1.03 11.82
C LEU A 212 12.02 2.41 11.89
N ASN A 213 11.23 3.48 11.83
CA ASN A 213 11.66 4.87 12.02
C ASN A 213 11.84 5.28 13.49
N LYS A 214 11.71 4.33 14.44
CA LYS A 214 11.81 4.54 15.90
C LYS A 214 10.75 5.47 16.50
N SER A 215 9.66 5.72 15.77
CA SER A 215 8.45 6.36 16.28
C SER A 215 7.58 5.35 16.99
N TYR A 216 8.08 4.80 18.10
CA TYR A 216 7.45 3.66 18.78
C TYR A 216 6.07 4.01 19.36
N LYS A 217 5.88 5.22 19.89
CA LYS A 217 4.57 5.64 20.41
C LYS A 217 3.50 5.61 19.33
N ASP A 218 3.76 6.27 18.20
CA ASP A 218 2.85 6.30 17.06
C ASP A 218 2.60 4.88 16.51
N SER A 219 3.62 4.03 16.51
CA SER A 219 3.47 2.63 16.11
C SER A 219 2.54 1.85 17.03
N ALA A 220 2.62 2.01 18.35
CA ALA A 220 1.74 1.32 19.29
C ALA A 220 0.28 1.79 19.10
N GLU A 221 0.06 3.10 18.96
CA GLU A 221 -1.26 3.68 18.69
C GLU A 221 -1.87 3.15 17.37
N LEU A 222 -1.06 2.98 16.33
CA LEU A 222 -1.50 2.43 15.05
C LEU A 222 -1.78 0.91 15.10
N PHE A 223 -1.04 0.13 15.89
CA PHE A 223 -1.37 -1.29 16.10
C PHE A 223 -2.68 -1.45 16.89
N TYR A 224 -2.91 -0.57 17.88
CA TYR A 224 -4.20 -0.52 18.57
C TYR A 224 -5.35 -0.15 17.61
N GLN A 225 -5.12 0.81 16.70
CA GLN A 225 -6.10 1.13 15.65
C GLN A 225 -6.35 -0.06 14.72
N ALA A 226 -5.31 -0.81 14.33
CA ALA A 226 -5.46 -2.03 13.53
C ALA A 226 -6.31 -3.07 14.27
N TYR A 227 -6.13 -3.23 15.59
CA TYR A 227 -7.00 -4.07 16.43
C TYR A 227 -8.46 -3.61 16.36
N LEU A 228 -8.74 -2.31 16.52
CA LEU A 228 -10.10 -1.78 16.46
C LEU A 228 -10.77 -2.00 15.09
N ASP A 229 -9.99 -1.96 14.01
CA ASP A 229 -10.53 -2.20 12.67
C ASP A 229 -10.93 -3.66 12.45
N ILE A 230 -10.15 -4.60 12.99
CA ILE A 230 -10.35 -6.03 12.75
C ILE A 230 -11.25 -6.71 13.77
N GLU A 231 -11.34 -6.19 14.99
CA GLU A 231 -12.16 -6.75 16.07
C GLU A 231 -13.62 -7.05 15.64
N PRO A 232 -14.32 -6.19 14.87
CA PRO A 232 -15.68 -6.48 14.42
C PRO A 232 -15.80 -7.70 13.51
N SER A 233 -14.72 -8.16 12.88
CA SER A 233 -14.73 -9.38 12.05
C SER A 233 -14.84 -10.66 12.88
N GLY A 234 -14.42 -10.62 14.14
CA GLY A 234 -14.31 -11.80 15.00
C GLY A 234 -13.15 -12.74 14.64
N ASP A 235 -12.27 -12.37 13.70
CA ASP A 235 -11.13 -13.19 13.30
C ASP A 235 -10.02 -13.12 14.36
N GLU A 236 -10.02 -14.11 15.26
CA GLU A 236 -9.10 -14.20 16.40
C GLU A 236 -7.63 -14.13 15.97
N GLN A 237 -7.27 -14.68 14.81
CA GLN A 237 -5.89 -14.68 14.35
C GLN A 237 -5.37 -13.27 14.07
N TYR A 238 -6.14 -12.45 13.36
CA TYR A 238 -5.73 -11.08 13.04
C TYR A 238 -5.87 -10.14 14.24
N ILE A 239 -6.88 -10.37 15.10
CA ILE A 239 -7.03 -9.66 16.37
C ILE A 239 -5.78 -9.85 17.23
N ILE A 240 -5.36 -11.11 17.43
CA ILE A 240 -4.18 -11.44 18.22
C ILE A 240 -2.91 -10.90 17.57
N ASP A 241 -2.80 -10.93 16.24
CA ASP A 241 -1.66 -10.35 15.53
C ASP A 241 -1.53 -8.83 15.77
N ALA A 242 -2.61 -8.04 15.69
CA ALA A 242 -2.56 -6.61 16.02
C ALA A 242 -2.12 -6.37 17.47
N LEU A 243 -2.78 -7.03 18.43
CA LEU A 243 -2.48 -6.87 19.86
C LEU A 243 -1.06 -7.33 20.20
N TYR A 244 -0.59 -8.42 19.59
CA TYR A 244 0.75 -8.91 19.83
C TYR A 244 1.79 -7.90 19.34
N ASN A 245 1.61 -7.34 18.14
CA ASN A 245 2.52 -6.31 17.62
C ASN A 245 2.49 -5.02 18.47
N GLU A 246 1.33 -4.61 18.98
CA GLU A 246 1.23 -3.51 19.95
C GLU A 246 2.07 -3.80 21.21
N ALA A 247 1.90 -4.98 21.80
CA ALA A 247 2.66 -5.41 22.98
C ALA A 247 4.18 -5.38 22.71
N SER A 248 4.62 -5.83 21.54
CA SER A 248 6.03 -5.77 21.12
C SER A 248 6.62 -4.38 21.20
N VAL A 249 5.88 -3.39 20.70
CA VAL A 249 6.35 -2.01 20.66
C VAL A 249 6.33 -1.39 22.05
N LEU A 250 5.31 -1.67 22.86
CA LEU A 250 5.25 -1.26 24.26
C LEU A 250 6.42 -1.83 25.07
N MET A 251 6.83 -3.08 24.82
CA MET A 251 8.01 -3.67 25.43
C MET A 251 9.30 -2.90 25.09
N VAL A 252 9.48 -2.51 23.82
CA VAL A 252 10.63 -1.70 23.38
C VAL A 252 10.63 -0.32 24.02
N MET A 253 9.45 0.26 24.26
CA MET A 253 9.27 1.53 24.96
C MET A 253 9.48 1.44 26.48
N ASN A 254 9.65 0.24 27.03
CA ASN A 254 9.59 -0.04 28.47
C ASN A 254 8.25 0.36 29.12
N SER A 255 7.19 0.38 28.32
CA SER A 255 5.80 0.65 28.70
C SER A 255 5.15 -0.61 29.28
N TYR A 256 5.76 -1.19 30.32
CA TYR A 256 5.43 -2.54 30.78
C TYR A 256 4.00 -2.68 31.30
N LYS A 257 3.48 -1.68 32.01
CA LYS A 257 2.09 -1.69 32.51
C LYS A 257 1.08 -1.74 31.37
N GLU A 258 1.30 -0.96 30.32
CA GLU A 258 0.46 -0.94 29.12
C GLU A 258 0.59 -2.28 28.37
N CYS A 259 1.82 -2.79 28.24
CA CYS A 259 2.06 -4.10 27.65
C CYS A 259 1.30 -5.22 28.39
N THR A 260 1.31 -5.23 29.73
CA THR A 260 0.56 -6.23 30.52
C THR A 260 -0.94 -6.18 30.22
N ASN A 261 -1.52 -4.99 30.11
CA ASN A 261 -2.93 -4.84 29.75
C ASN A 261 -3.24 -5.41 28.36
N VAL A 262 -2.33 -5.25 27.40
CA VAL A 262 -2.48 -5.84 26.06
C VAL A 262 -2.35 -7.36 26.10
N LEU A 263 -1.38 -7.89 26.85
CA LEU A 263 -1.24 -9.34 27.05
C LEU A 263 -2.47 -9.95 27.75
N ASP A 264 -3.10 -9.24 28.69
CA ASP A 264 -4.35 -9.65 29.32
C ASP A 264 -5.49 -9.78 28.31
N LYS A 265 -5.58 -8.84 27.35
CA LYS A 265 -6.55 -8.93 26.25
C LYS A 265 -6.27 -10.14 25.36
N ILE A 266 -5.01 -10.40 24.98
CA ILE A 266 -4.63 -11.58 24.19
C ILE A 266 -5.05 -12.88 24.90
N VAL A 267 -4.79 -12.98 26.22
CA VAL A 267 -5.25 -14.13 27.03
C VAL A 267 -6.77 -14.27 26.99
N SER A 268 -7.53 -13.17 26.96
CA SER A 268 -8.99 -13.23 26.93
C SER A 268 -9.55 -13.86 25.64
N TYR A 269 -8.86 -13.70 24.50
CA TYR A 269 -9.18 -14.38 23.25
C TYR A 269 -8.71 -15.84 23.26
N ILE A 270 -7.49 -16.09 23.72
CA ILE A 270 -6.87 -17.42 23.61
C ILE A 270 -7.42 -18.44 24.61
N LYS A 271 -7.77 -18.01 25.84
CA LYS A 271 -8.10 -18.93 26.96
C LYS A 271 -9.22 -19.94 26.65
N ASN A 272 -10.12 -19.59 25.73
CA ASN A 272 -11.29 -20.38 25.34
C ASN A 272 -11.25 -20.76 23.85
N SER A 273 -10.17 -20.44 23.13
CA SER A 273 -10.05 -20.73 21.71
C SER A 273 -9.58 -22.16 21.50
N ASP A 274 -10.29 -22.90 20.65
CA ASP A 274 -9.89 -24.26 20.24
C ASP A 274 -8.72 -24.23 19.23
N GLU A 275 -8.40 -23.07 18.68
CA GLU A 275 -7.33 -22.93 17.71
C GLU A 275 -5.95 -22.89 18.35
N TYR A 276 -5.82 -22.33 19.56
CA TYR A 276 -4.54 -22.08 20.22
C TYR A 276 -4.20 -23.19 21.22
N ASP A 277 -2.96 -23.68 21.16
CA ASP A 277 -2.52 -24.70 22.10
C ASP A 277 -2.37 -24.14 23.52
N LYS A 278 -2.35 -25.06 24.49
CA LYS A 278 -2.14 -24.71 25.91
C LYS A 278 -0.73 -24.20 26.19
N GLU A 279 0.22 -24.42 25.28
CA GLU A 279 1.62 -24.00 25.43
C GLU A 279 1.77 -22.47 25.23
N ILE A 280 1.11 -21.91 24.22
CA ILE A 280 1.03 -20.47 23.98
C ILE A 280 0.42 -19.77 25.20
N LEU A 281 -0.66 -20.34 25.75
CA LEU A 281 -1.31 -19.80 26.94
C LEU A 281 -0.39 -19.84 28.17
N LEU A 282 0.37 -20.92 28.36
CA LEU A 282 1.36 -21.02 29.44
C LEU A 282 2.45 -19.96 29.30
N LYS A 283 3.03 -19.81 28.10
CA LYS A 283 4.07 -18.79 27.82
C LYS A 283 3.57 -17.37 28.02
N LEU A 284 2.31 -17.10 27.68
CA LEU A 284 1.66 -15.81 27.99
C LEU A 284 1.58 -15.57 29.50
N TYR A 285 1.19 -16.58 30.28
CA TYR A 285 1.14 -16.47 31.74
C TYR A 285 2.54 -16.26 32.35
N GLU A 286 3.56 -16.97 31.85
CA GLU A 286 4.94 -16.82 32.29
C GLU A 286 5.47 -15.42 31.99
N MET A 287 5.24 -14.89 30.79
CA MET A 287 5.63 -13.53 30.42
C MET A 287 4.93 -12.48 31.30
N ARG A 288 3.63 -12.65 31.55
CA ARG A 288 2.85 -11.75 32.41
C ARG A 288 3.33 -11.77 33.86
N ALA A 289 3.60 -12.96 34.41
CA ALA A 289 4.14 -13.12 35.75
C ALA A 289 5.52 -12.46 35.85
N PHE A 290 6.39 -12.70 34.87
CA PHE A 290 7.72 -12.08 34.83
C PHE A 290 7.64 -10.54 34.80
N ILE A 291 6.75 -9.95 33.99
CA ILE A 291 6.58 -8.49 33.99
C ILE A 291 5.99 -8.00 35.33
N GLY A 292 5.05 -8.74 35.92
CA GLY A 292 4.37 -8.37 37.16
C GLY A 292 5.22 -8.49 38.43
N ASP A 293 6.23 -9.36 38.42
CA ASP A 293 7.08 -9.64 39.58
C ASP A 293 8.20 -8.60 39.79
N PHE A 294 8.43 -7.71 38.82
CA PHE A 294 9.52 -6.75 38.83
C PHE A 294 9.04 -5.32 38.57
N THR A 295 9.71 -4.34 39.17
CA THR A 295 9.56 -2.92 38.82
C THR A 295 10.16 -2.62 37.44
N ALA A 296 9.80 -1.49 36.83
CA ALA A 296 10.35 -1.09 35.53
C ALA A 296 11.89 -0.96 35.55
N GLU A 297 12.46 -0.51 36.68
CA GLU A 297 13.90 -0.40 36.89
C GLU A 297 14.57 -1.78 36.96
N GLU A 298 13.96 -2.74 37.66
CA GLU A 298 14.43 -4.12 37.74
C GLU A 298 14.31 -4.88 36.42
N LEU A 299 13.23 -4.64 35.65
CA LEU A 299 13.07 -5.16 34.29
C LEU A 299 14.13 -4.60 33.35
N GLY A 300 14.47 -3.31 33.47
CA GLY A 300 15.59 -2.71 32.75
C GLY A 300 16.94 -3.38 33.07
N ALA A 301 17.16 -3.76 34.32
CA ALA A 301 18.35 -4.51 34.74
C ALA A 301 18.36 -5.99 34.28
N ARG A 302 17.19 -6.53 33.90
CA ARG A 302 16.98 -7.92 33.43
C ARG A 302 16.58 -8.00 31.96
N LEU A 303 16.98 -7.00 31.17
CA LEU A 303 16.56 -6.85 29.78
C LEU A 303 16.81 -8.10 28.92
N ASP A 304 17.90 -8.82 29.15
CA ASP A 304 18.23 -10.02 28.37
C ASP A 304 17.31 -11.21 28.70
N ASP A 305 16.94 -11.40 29.97
CA ASP A 305 15.96 -12.42 30.37
C ASP A 305 14.57 -12.07 29.84
N LEU A 306 14.21 -10.77 29.90
CA LEU A 306 12.94 -10.27 29.38
C LEU A 306 12.82 -10.48 27.87
N LYS A 307 13.88 -10.18 27.12
CA LYS A 307 13.96 -10.42 25.67
C LYS A 307 13.87 -11.90 25.34
N ARG A 308 14.56 -12.77 26.10
CA ARG A 308 14.51 -14.22 25.89
C ARG A 308 13.09 -14.76 26.05
N ASN A 309 12.40 -14.41 27.14
CA ASN A 309 11.02 -14.85 27.39
C ASN A 309 10.07 -14.34 26.30
N TYR A 310 10.26 -13.09 25.88
CA TYR A 310 9.49 -12.49 24.79
C TYR A 310 9.76 -13.18 23.44
N ASP A 311 11.02 -13.49 23.11
CA ASP A 311 11.41 -14.19 21.89
C ASP A 311 10.84 -15.62 21.83
N GLU A 312 10.79 -16.32 22.97
CA GLU A 312 10.17 -17.65 23.07
C GLU A 312 8.66 -17.59 22.83
N LEU A 313 7.98 -16.60 23.42
CA LEU A 313 6.58 -16.33 23.15
C LEU A 313 6.35 -15.96 21.67
N SER A 314 7.22 -15.11 21.12
CA SER A 314 7.19 -14.69 19.72
C SER A 314 7.33 -15.86 18.78
N ARG A 315 8.26 -16.79 19.05
CA ARG A 315 8.42 -18.02 18.27
C ARG A 315 7.17 -18.88 18.31
N SER A 316 6.47 -18.99 19.44
CA SER A 316 5.23 -19.77 19.50
C SER A 316 4.10 -19.15 18.68
N PHE A 317 3.93 -17.82 18.72
CA PHE A 317 3.00 -17.13 17.83
C PHE A 317 3.42 -17.19 16.37
N LEU A 318 4.71 -17.02 16.08
CA LEU A 318 5.28 -17.08 14.74
C LEU A 318 5.27 -18.49 14.16
N LEU A 319 5.42 -19.56 14.96
CA LEU A 319 5.31 -20.94 14.52
C LEU A 319 3.87 -21.28 14.16
N LYS A 320 2.89 -20.81 14.93
CA LYS A 320 1.48 -20.97 14.58
C LYS A 320 1.07 -20.12 13.39
N ALA A 321 1.51 -18.85 13.35
CA ALA A 321 1.36 -18.00 12.17
C ALA A 321 2.12 -18.58 10.98
N GLN A 322 3.27 -19.24 11.18
CA GLN A 322 3.99 -20.02 10.18
C GLN A 322 3.33 -21.36 9.90
N ASP A 323 2.51 -22.01 10.71
CA ASP A 323 1.80 -23.21 10.25
C ASP A 323 0.63 -22.79 9.33
N THR A 324 0.02 -21.65 9.62
CA THR A 324 -0.93 -20.99 8.70
C THR A 324 -0.21 -20.34 7.48
N ALA A 325 1.04 -19.90 7.64
CA ALA A 325 1.82 -19.18 6.61
C ALA A 325 3.05 -19.93 6.04
N LEU A 326 3.34 -21.18 6.42
CA LEU A 326 4.32 -22.11 5.80
C LEU A 326 3.72 -22.71 4.54
N THR A 327 2.47 -22.37 4.28
CA THR A 327 1.92 -22.36 2.94
C THR A 327 2.48 -21.18 2.09
N ILE A 328 3.11 -20.10 2.63
CA ILE A 328 3.50 -18.87 1.87
C ILE A 328 4.83 -18.09 2.25
N VAL A 329 5.56 -18.33 3.37
CA VAL A 329 7.00 -17.94 3.63
C VAL A 329 7.34 -16.43 3.90
N SER A 330 8.60 -16.15 4.30
CA SER A 330 9.06 -15.37 5.48
C SER A 330 9.84 -14.04 5.27
N LYS A 331 10.13 -13.38 6.41
CA LYS A 331 10.91 -12.15 6.73
C LYS A 331 10.40 -10.80 6.19
N CYS A 332 9.87 -10.76 4.98
CA CYS A 332 9.01 -9.65 4.52
C CYS A 332 7.65 -10.16 4.02
N GLY A 333 7.53 -11.50 3.89
CA GLY A 333 6.29 -12.20 3.59
C GLY A 333 5.11 -11.84 4.50
N PRO A 334 5.26 -11.64 5.83
CA PRO A 334 4.10 -11.33 6.67
C PRO A 334 3.34 -10.09 6.21
N CYS A 335 4.00 -8.95 5.97
CA CYS A 335 3.32 -7.72 5.54
C CYS A 335 2.67 -7.85 4.16
N LEU A 336 3.34 -8.52 3.22
CA LEU A 336 2.85 -8.74 1.87
C LEU A 336 1.65 -9.71 1.85
N ILE A 337 1.76 -10.82 2.56
CA ILE A 337 0.72 -11.84 2.73
C ILE A 337 -0.49 -11.28 3.47
N THR A 338 -0.28 -10.44 4.49
CA THR A 338 -1.40 -9.79 5.18
C THR A 338 -2.18 -8.88 4.23
N ALA A 339 -1.51 -8.04 3.43
CA ALA A 339 -2.18 -7.19 2.43
C ALA A 339 -2.91 -8.00 1.35
N PHE A 340 -2.32 -9.13 0.92
CA PHE A 340 -2.96 -10.09 0.00
C PHE A 340 -4.20 -10.73 0.61
N ALA A 341 -4.11 -11.17 1.87
CA ALA A 341 -5.23 -11.80 2.56
C ALA A 341 -6.35 -10.80 2.84
N GLY A 342 -6.04 -9.54 3.17
CA GLY A 342 -7.08 -8.54 3.41
C GLY A 342 -7.97 -8.27 2.20
N ALA A 343 -7.39 -8.14 1.00
CA ALA A 343 -8.16 -7.96 -0.23
C ALA A 343 -9.04 -9.18 -0.59
N VAL A 344 -8.60 -10.38 -0.21
CA VAL A 344 -9.31 -11.65 -0.49
C VAL A 344 -10.36 -11.97 0.58
N MET A 345 -10.09 -11.64 1.85
CA MET A 345 -10.95 -11.95 3.00
C MET A 345 -12.04 -10.89 3.23
N GLY A 346 -11.87 -9.69 2.70
CA GLY A 346 -12.86 -8.60 2.73
C GLY A 346 -14.21 -8.87 2.06
N GLY A 347 -14.42 -10.09 1.52
CA GLY A 347 -15.69 -10.50 0.92
C GLY A 347 -16.01 -9.80 -0.40
N ASP A 348 -15.02 -9.16 -1.02
CA ASP A 348 -15.21 -8.50 -2.31
C ASP A 348 -15.51 -9.55 -3.40
N LYS A 349 -16.68 -9.39 -4.02
CA LYS A 349 -17.28 -10.33 -4.98
C LYS A 349 -16.41 -10.68 -6.19
N TYR A 350 -15.34 -9.91 -6.45
CA TYR A 350 -14.40 -10.14 -7.55
C TYR A 350 -13.23 -11.08 -7.17
N PHE A 351 -13.07 -11.45 -5.90
CA PHE A 351 -12.03 -12.38 -5.42
C PHE A 351 -12.66 -13.68 -4.88
N THR A 352 -12.07 -14.82 -5.23
CA THR A 352 -12.38 -16.12 -4.61
C THR A 352 -11.09 -16.83 -4.21
N VAL A 353 -11.14 -17.54 -3.09
CA VAL A 353 -10.08 -18.46 -2.69
C VAL A 353 -10.28 -19.77 -3.48
N SER A 354 -9.36 -20.12 -4.39
CA SER A 354 -9.38 -21.42 -5.06
C SER A 354 -8.27 -22.32 -4.48
N GLN A 355 -8.67 -23.34 -3.72
CA GLN A 355 -7.74 -24.38 -3.29
C GLN A 355 -7.44 -25.28 -4.48
N ASN A 356 -6.24 -25.16 -5.08
CA ASN A 356 -5.80 -26.06 -6.13
C ASN A 356 -4.75 -27.03 -5.56
N ASN A 357 -5.12 -28.30 -5.50
CA ASN A 357 -4.26 -29.35 -4.98
C ASN A 357 -3.33 -29.83 -6.10
N VAL A 358 -2.09 -29.35 -6.13
CA VAL A 358 -1.07 -29.79 -7.10
C VAL A 358 0.05 -30.51 -6.33
N ASN A 359 0.19 -31.81 -6.60
CA ASN A 359 1.28 -32.67 -6.10
C ASN A 359 1.47 -32.67 -4.57
N GLY A 360 0.38 -32.88 -3.81
CA GLY A 360 0.44 -33.04 -2.35
C GLY A 360 0.86 -31.78 -1.57
N SER A 361 0.95 -30.65 -2.26
CA SER A 361 1.14 -29.31 -1.70
C SER A 361 -0.20 -28.58 -1.85
N ASN A 362 -0.86 -28.26 -0.73
CA ASN A 362 -2.05 -27.41 -0.75
C ASN A 362 -1.62 -25.98 -1.09
N ILE A 363 -1.52 -25.66 -2.38
CA ILE A 363 -1.31 -24.28 -2.82
C ILE A 363 -2.69 -23.63 -2.91
N ILE A 364 -3.00 -22.75 -1.97
CA ILE A 364 -4.17 -21.88 -2.06
C ILE A 364 -3.87 -20.82 -3.12
N GLY A 365 -4.50 -20.97 -4.30
CA GLY A 365 -4.47 -19.97 -5.36
C GLY A 365 -5.59 -18.94 -5.14
N VAL A 366 -5.33 -17.68 -5.47
CA VAL A 366 -6.38 -16.66 -5.56
C VAL A 366 -6.99 -16.74 -6.96
N GLY A 367 -8.28 -17.08 -7.04
CA GLY A 367 -9.05 -17.12 -8.28
C GLY A 367 -9.87 -15.85 -8.46
N VAL A 368 -10.09 -15.46 -9.72
CA VAL A 368 -11.20 -14.55 -10.08
C VAL A 368 -12.45 -15.40 -10.24
N LYS A 369 -13.59 -14.93 -9.74
CA LYS A 369 -14.89 -15.54 -10.05
C LYS A 369 -15.17 -15.35 -11.54
N VAL A 370 -14.85 -16.34 -12.36
CA VAL A 370 -15.27 -16.39 -13.77
C VAL A 370 -16.74 -16.79 -13.77
N SER A 371 -17.63 -15.87 -14.09
CA SER A 371 -19.03 -16.18 -14.40
C SER A 371 -19.16 -16.81 -15.77
#